data_AF-A0A060BLK6-F1
#
_entry.id   AF-A0A060BLK6-F1
#
_cell.length_a   1.000
_cell.length_b   1.000
_cell.length_c   1.000
_cell.angle_alpha   90.00
_cell.angle_beta   90.00
_cell.angle_gamma   90.00
#
_symmetry.space_group_name_H-M   'P 1'
#
loop_
_entity.id
_entity.type
_entity.pdbx_description
1 polymer ?
#
loop_
_entity_poly.entity_id
_entity_poly.type
_entity_poly.pdbx_seq_one_letter_code
_entity_poly.pdbx_strand_id
1 'polypeptide(L)'
;HYDWRGDKLPRTPWGKTVIYEAHVKGLTYLHPELPEALRGTYSALGHPVMIDYFKALGITALELMPVAQFASEPRLQRMGLSNYWGYNPLAYFCP
;
A
#
# COMPACT_ATOMS: atom_id res chain seq x y z
N HIS A 1 6.88 -5.08 -21.17
CA HIS A 1 6.08 -3.89 -21.49
C HIS A 1 4.70 -4.07 -20.86
N TYR A 2 4.18 -3.07 -20.16
CA TYR A 2 2.86 -3.11 -19.52
C TYR A 2 1.93 -2.13 -20.23
N ASP A 3 0.69 -2.54 -20.53
CA ASP A 3 -0.31 -1.67 -21.17
C ASP A 3 -1.13 -0.91 -20.12
N TRP A 4 -0.93 0.40 -20.07
CA TRP A 4 -1.58 1.30 -19.11
C TRP A 4 -2.99 1.73 -19.50
N ARG A 5 -3.50 1.32 -20.68
CA ARG A 5 -4.87 1.57 -21.14
C ARG A 5 -5.33 3.05 -21.03
N GLY A 6 -4.39 3.98 -21.18
CA GLY A 6 -4.66 5.42 -21.15
C GLY A 6 -4.78 6.04 -19.75
N ASP A 7 -4.22 5.41 -18.71
CA ASP A 7 -4.11 5.98 -17.36
C ASP A 7 -3.50 7.40 -17.38
N LYS A 8 -3.99 8.28 -16.48
CA LYS A 8 -3.59 9.68 -16.39
C LYS A 8 -3.40 10.11 -14.95
N LEU A 9 -2.39 10.95 -14.73
CA LEU A 9 -2.12 11.58 -13.44
C LEU A 9 -3.32 12.45 -12.99
N PRO A 10 -3.88 12.25 -11.78
CA PRO A 10 -4.99 13.06 -11.28
C PRO A 10 -4.66 14.55 -11.10
N ARG A 11 -3.39 14.87 -10.79
CA ARG A 11 -2.89 16.26 -10.60
C ARG A 11 -3.73 17.10 -9.62
N THR A 12 -4.18 16.49 -8.52
CA THR A 12 -4.91 17.19 -7.45
C THR A 12 -4.07 18.39 -6.94
N PRO A 13 -4.60 19.62 -6.94
CA PRO A 13 -3.88 20.77 -6.41
C PRO A 13 -3.61 20.62 -4.91
N TRP A 14 -2.42 21.03 -4.46
CA TRP A 14 -2.01 20.89 -3.05
C TRP A 14 -3.01 21.44 -2.03
N GLY A 15 -3.64 22.60 -2.32
CA GLY A 15 -4.66 23.18 -1.44
C GLY A 15 -5.97 22.39 -1.35
N LYS A 16 -6.12 21.33 -2.16
CA LYS A 16 -7.25 20.39 -2.14
C LYS A 16 -6.80 18.97 -1.79
N THR A 17 -5.52 18.78 -1.45
CA THR A 17 -4.98 17.45 -1.15
C THR A 17 -5.27 17.07 0.29
N VAL A 18 -5.85 15.89 0.47
CA VAL A 18 -5.97 15.17 1.74
C VAL A 18 -5.22 13.86 1.60
N ILE A 19 -4.14 13.72 2.37
CA ILE A 19 -3.27 12.54 2.36
C ILE A 19 -3.76 11.54 3.41
N TYR A 20 -3.80 10.27 3.04
CA TYR A 20 -4.06 9.14 3.93
C TYR A 20 -2.87 8.18 3.90
N GLU A 21 -2.10 8.13 4.99
CA GLU A 21 -0.98 7.21 5.12
C GLU A 21 -1.49 5.80 5.49
N ALA A 22 -1.02 4.77 4.79
CA ALA A 22 -1.42 3.40 5.06
C ALA A 22 -0.33 2.37 4.77
N HIS A 23 -0.39 1.27 5.53
CA HIS A 23 0.43 0.09 5.29
C HIS A 23 -0.31 -0.89 4.35
N VAL A 24 0.30 -1.27 3.21
CA VAL A 24 -0.30 -2.16 2.18
C VAL A 24 -0.91 -3.42 2.81
N LYS A 25 -0.11 -4.13 3.62
CA LYS A 25 -0.58 -5.31 4.36
C LYS A 25 -1.68 -4.98 5.36
N GLY A 26 -1.37 -4.19 6.37
CA GLY A 26 -2.27 -3.94 7.51
C GLY A 26 -3.63 -3.37 7.15
N LEU A 27 -3.70 -2.50 6.13
CA LEU A 27 -4.94 -1.83 5.74
C LEU A 27 -6.04 -2.83 5.33
N THR A 28 -5.67 -3.94 4.71
CA THR A 28 -6.64 -4.87 4.09
C THR A 28 -6.55 -6.30 4.61
N TYR A 29 -5.57 -6.63 5.46
CA TYR A 29 -5.30 -8.01 5.88
C TYR A 29 -6.50 -8.68 6.57
N LEU A 30 -7.27 -7.92 7.35
CA LEU A 30 -8.44 -8.41 8.09
C LEU A 30 -9.78 -7.98 7.46
N HIS A 31 -9.77 -7.41 6.25
CA HIS A 31 -10.98 -6.86 5.65
C HIS A 31 -11.94 -7.99 5.20
N PRO A 32 -13.13 -8.12 5.81
CA PRO A 32 -13.99 -9.29 5.61
C PRO A 32 -14.56 -9.37 4.19
N GLU A 33 -14.83 -8.23 3.56
CA GLU A 33 -15.41 -8.15 2.22
C GLU A 33 -14.41 -8.40 1.08
N LEU A 34 -13.13 -8.58 1.39
CA LEU A 34 -12.11 -8.94 0.40
C LEU A 34 -11.91 -10.46 0.35
N PRO A 35 -11.71 -11.04 -0.85
CA PRO A 35 -11.25 -12.42 -0.98
C PRO A 35 -9.95 -12.63 -0.20
N GLU A 36 -9.88 -13.71 0.59
CA GLU A 36 -8.76 -13.99 1.49
C GLU A 36 -7.40 -13.95 0.79
N ALA A 37 -7.32 -14.50 -0.43
CA ALA A 37 -6.11 -14.53 -1.24
C ALA A 37 -5.57 -13.14 -1.65
N LEU A 38 -6.41 -12.10 -1.62
CA LEU A 38 -6.01 -10.73 -1.97
C LEU A 38 -5.61 -9.90 -0.74
N ARG A 39 -6.05 -10.30 0.46
CA ARG A 39 -5.89 -9.49 1.67
C ARG A 39 -4.43 -9.18 1.97
N GLY A 40 -4.15 -7.92 2.22
CA GLY A 40 -2.80 -7.43 2.53
C GLY A 40 -1.84 -7.38 1.33
N THR A 41 -2.36 -7.41 0.11
CA THR A 41 -1.56 -7.29 -1.14
C THR A 41 -1.84 -5.98 -1.86
N TYR A 42 -1.01 -5.64 -2.85
CA TYR A 42 -1.25 -4.49 -3.73
C TYR A 42 -2.60 -4.57 -4.46
N SER A 43 -3.03 -5.78 -4.87
CA SER A 43 -4.30 -5.98 -5.56
C SER A 43 -5.51 -5.66 -4.69
N ALA A 44 -5.43 -5.85 -3.37
CA ALA A 44 -6.50 -5.47 -2.45
C ALA A 44 -6.73 -3.96 -2.41
N LEU A 45 -5.67 -3.13 -2.55
CA LEU A 45 -5.81 -1.68 -2.54
C LEU A 45 -6.62 -1.16 -3.75
N GLY A 46 -6.51 -1.84 -4.89
CA GLY A 46 -7.28 -1.53 -6.10
C GLY A 46 -8.65 -2.21 -6.17
N HIS A 47 -9.04 -3.01 -5.16
CA HIS A 47 -10.32 -3.70 -5.16
C HIS A 47 -11.48 -2.70 -5.00
N PRO A 48 -12.64 -2.89 -5.67
CA PRO A 48 -13.77 -1.96 -5.62
C PRO A 48 -14.17 -1.53 -4.20
N VAL A 49 -14.22 -2.47 -3.26
CA VAL A 49 -14.50 -2.21 -1.83
C VAL A 49 -13.56 -1.15 -1.24
N MET A 50 -12.25 -1.23 -1.50
CA MET A 50 -11.29 -0.26 -0.98
C MET A 50 -11.41 1.08 -1.71
N ILE A 51 -11.62 1.07 -3.03
CA ILE A 51 -11.82 2.29 -3.82
C ILE A 51 -13.07 3.05 -3.35
N ASP A 52 -14.17 2.34 -3.09
CA ASP A 52 -15.41 2.93 -2.60
C ASP A 52 -15.23 3.48 -1.18
N TYR A 53 -14.51 2.77 -0.31
CA TYR A 53 -14.11 3.27 1.01
C TYR A 53 -13.30 4.58 0.91
N PHE A 54 -12.27 4.64 0.06
CA PHE A 54 -11.45 5.84 -0.11
C PHE A 54 -12.27 7.03 -0.62
N LYS A 55 -13.18 6.79 -1.57
CA LYS A 55 -14.09 7.81 -2.09
C LYS A 55 -15.07 8.30 -1.03
N ALA A 56 -15.65 7.39 -0.25
CA ALA A 56 -16.58 7.72 0.82
C ALA A 56 -15.91 8.49 1.96
N LEU A 57 -14.66 8.14 2.28
CA LEU A 57 -13.84 8.87 3.26
C LEU A 57 -13.45 10.26 2.75
N GLY A 58 -13.38 10.46 1.43
CA GLY A 58 -13.09 11.75 0.81
C GLY A 58 -11.60 12.08 0.70
N ILE A 59 -10.73 11.07 0.80
CA ILE A 59 -9.28 11.26 0.63
C ILE A 59 -8.95 11.50 -0.84
N THR A 60 -7.85 12.20 -1.12
CA THR A 60 -7.42 12.47 -2.50
C THR A 60 -6.09 11.80 -2.86
N ALA A 61 -5.29 11.44 -1.87
CA ALA A 61 -4.00 10.78 -2.04
C ALA A 61 -3.81 9.69 -0.98
N LEU A 62 -3.46 8.49 -1.43
CA LEU A 62 -3.04 7.37 -0.58
C LEU A 62 -1.51 7.36 -0.54
N GLU A 63 -0.92 7.59 0.63
CA GLU A 63 0.52 7.51 0.85
C GLU A 63 0.84 6.14 1.44
N LEU A 64 1.69 5.38 0.75
CA LEU A 64 2.05 4.04 1.19
C LEU A 64 3.32 4.08 2.04
N MET A 65 3.29 3.35 3.17
CA MET A 65 4.51 2.96 3.87
C MET A 65 5.48 2.22 2.92
N PRO A 66 6.80 2.15 3.22
CA PRO A 66 7.82 1.65 2.30
C PRO A 66 7.44 0.38 1.52
N VAL A 67 7.40 0.51 0.20
CA VAL A 67 7.12 -0.59 -0.75
C VAL A 67 8.36 -1.07 -1.50
N ALA A 68 9.48 -0.34 -1.43
CA ALA A 68 10.73 -0.83 -1.98
C ALA A 68 11.19 -2.08 -1.22
N GLN A 69 11.67 -3.09 -1.94
CA GLN A 69 12.08 -4.39 -1.41
C GLN A 69 13.01 -4.19 -0.23
N PHE A 70 12.56 -4.68 0.93
CA PHE A 70 13.27 -4.59 2.19
C PHE A 70 13.52 -6.00 2.76
N ALA A 71 14.33 -6.06 3.81
CA ALA A 71 14.51 -7.28 4.59
C ALA A 71 14.37 -7.02 6.08
N SER A 72 14.00 -8.07 6.82
CA SER A 72 14.07 -8.03 8.28
C SER A 72 15.52 -8.16 8.73
N GLU A 73 15.95 -7.28 9.63
CA GLU A 73 17.33 -7.24 10.14
C GLU A 73 17.67 -8.54 10.92
N PRO A 74 18.93 -9.01 10.87
CA PRO A 74 19.34 -10.23 11.58
C PRO A 74 19.01 -10.22 13.08
N ARG A 75 19.03 -9.04 13.71
CA ARG A 75 18.64 -8.88 15.12
C ARG A 75 17.16 -9.22 15.34
N LEU A 76 16.25 -8.74 14.48
CA LEU A 76 14.82 -9.01 14.59
C LEU A 76 14.52 -10.48 14.35
N GLN A 77 15.14 -11.08 13.33
CA GLN A 77 14.98 -12.50 13.02
C GLN A 77 15.40 -13.38 14.20
N ARG A 78 16.53 -13.08 14.87
CA ARG A 78 16.97 -13.79 16.09
C ARG A 78 15.98 -13.68 17.26
N MET A 79 15.13 -12.66 17.27
CA MET A 79 14.09 -12.44 18.27
C MET A 79 12.73 -13.03 17.86
N GLY A 80 12.62 -13.70 16.72
CA GLY A 80 11.34 -14.16 16.18
C GLY A 80 10.44 -13.02 15.68
N LEU A 81 11.01 -11.85 15.43
CA LEU A 81 10.32 -10.65 14.94
C LEU A 81 10.60 -10.43 13.45
N SER A 82 9.75 -9.61 12.82
CA SER A 82 9.89 -9.17 11.43
C SER A 82 9.87 -7.65 11.34
N ASN A 83 10.56 -7.09 10.36
CA ASN A 83 10.42 -5.68 10.02
C ASN A 83 9.09 -5.49 9.29
N TYR A 84 8.09 -4.97 10.00
CA TYR A 84 6.76 -4.78 9.45
C TYR A 84 6.71 -3.54 8.56
N TRP A 85 7.23 -2.40 9.03
CA TRP A 85 7.13 -1.12 8.32
C TRP A 85 7.96 -1.02 7.04
N GLY A 86 9.02 -1.81 6.91
CA GLY A 86 9.81 -1.88 5.68
C GLY A 86 10.87 -0.77 5.51
N TYR A 87 11.15 0.03 6.54
CA TYR A 87 12.24 1.03 6.55
C TYR A 87 13.65 0.40 6.63
N ASN A 88 13.94 -0.59 5.77
CA ASN A 88 15.25 -1.20 5.61
C ASN A 88 15.42 -1.71 4.15
N PRO A 89 15.46 -0.79 3.16
CA PRO A 89 15.45 -1.16 1.75
C PRO A 89 16.77 -1.84 1.35
N LEU A 90 16.64 -2.91 0.57
CA LEU A 90 17.75 -3.61 -0.09
C LEU A 90 17.87 -3.22 -1.56
N ALA A 91 16.74 -2.95 -2.22
CA ALA A 91 16.70 -2.63 -3.65
C ALA A 91 15.63 -1.57 -3.94
N TYR A 92 16.07 -0.34 -4.22
CA TYR A 92 15.18 0.82 -4.42
C TYR A 92 14.26 0.73 -5.64
N PHE A 93 14.56 -0.14 -6.61
CA PHE A 93 13.81 -0.28 -7.87
C PHE A 93 12.98 -1.57 -7.95
N CYS A 94 12.93 -2.35 -6.86
CA CYS A 94 12.15 -3.58 -6.77
C CYS A 94 11.02 -3.33 -5.75
N PRO A 95 9.74 -3.45 -6.14
CA PRO A 95 8.61 -3.33 -5.22
C PRO A 95 8.24 -4.65 -4.53
#